data_AF-A0A2V8WKC9-F1
#
_entry.id   AF-A0A2V8WKC9-F1
#
_cell.length_a   1.000
_cell.length_b   1.000
_cell.length_c   1.000
_cell.angle_alpha   90.00
_cell.angle_beta   90.00
_cell.angle_gamma   90.00
#
_symmetry.space_group_name_H-M   'P 1'
#
loop_
_entity.id
_entity.type
_entity.pdbx_description
1 polymer ?
#
loop_
_entity_poly.entity_id
_entity_poly.type
_entity_poly.pdbx_seq_one_letter_code
_entity_poly.pdbx_strand_id
1 'polypeptide(L)' 'MNSGDPAAADTHFRALLERNADYVPAYLMYAQLLTRESRTAEARQILSNGIAAAAKKGDQHARSELEALLTELG' A
#
# COMPACT_ATOMS: atom_id res chain seq x y z
N MET A 1 -10.89 -12.37 19.41
CA MET A 1 -10.23 -12.06 18.12
C MET A 1 -10.89 -10.81 17.60
N ASN A 2 -10.17 -9.70 17.47
CA ASN A 2 -10.70 -8.53 16.75
C ASN A 2 -10.45 -8.78 15.27
N SER A 3 -11.31 -9.59 14.65
CA SER A 3 -11.36 -9.74 13.20
C SER A 3 -11.84 -8.40 12.66
N GLY A 4 -10.89 -7.46 12.46
CA GLY A 4 -11.21 -6.18 11.84
C GLY A 4 -11.93 -6.39 10.51
N ASP A 5 -12.71 -5.42 10.08
CA ASP A 5 -13.45 -5.47 8.82
C ASP A 5 -12.50 -5.08 7.66
N PRO A 6 -11.97 -6.04 6.88
CA PRO A 6 -11.03 -5.74 5.80
C PRO A 6 -11.69 -4.96 4.66
N ALA A 7 -13.01 -5.08 4.46
CA ALA A 7 -13.74 -4.36 3.43
C ALA A 7 -13.89 -2.87 3.79
N ALA A 8 -14.19 -2.58 5.06
CA ALA A 8 -14.16 -1.21 5.57
C ALA A 8 -12.75 -0.61 5.44
N ALA A 9 -11.71 -1.36 5.80
CA ALA A 9 -10.33 -0.90 5.68
C ALA A 9 -9.92 -0.62 4.22
N ASP A 10 -10.30 -1.47 3.26
CA ASP A 10 -10.09 -1.24 1.82
C ASP A 10 -10.70 0.09 1.37
N THR A 11 -11.97 0.33 1.75
CA THR A 11 -12.69 1.57 1.42
C THR A 11 -11.98 2.80 2.00
N HIS A 12 -11.51 2.72 3.24
CA HIS A 12 -10.80 3.82 3.89
C HIS A 12 -9.44 4.10 3.24
N PHE A 13 -8.66 3.08 2.88
CA PHE A 13 -7.39 3.29 2.21
C PHE A 13 -7.57 3.88 0.81
N ARG A 14 -8.57 3.43 0.05
CA ARG A 14 -8.90 4.02 -1.25
C ARG A 14 -9.24 5.50 -1.12
N ALA A 15 -10.17 5.85 -0.23
CA ALA A 15 -10.56 7.23 0.00
C ALA A 15 -9.40 8.11 0.49
N LEU A 16 -8.49 7.55 1.31
CA LEU A 16 -7.29 8.24 1.77
C LEU A 16 -6.34 8.54 0.62
N LEU A 17 -6.07 7.56 -0.24
CA LEU A 17 -5.16 7.72 -1.38
C LEU A 17 -5.76 8.59 -2.50
N GLU A 18 -7.09 8.59 -2.67
CA GLU A 18 -7.78 9.53 -3.56
C GLU A 18 -7.62 10.98 -3.10
N ARG A 19 -7.69 11.23 -1.79
CA ARG A 19 -7.56 12.58 -1.21
C ARG A 19 -6.12 13.02 -1.03
N ASN A 20 -5.21 12.07 -0.83
CA ASN A 20 -3.81 12.33 -0.52
C ASN A 20 -2.90 11.26 -1.13
N ALA A 21 -2.78 11.29 -2.46
CA ALA A 21 -1.91 10.39 -3.24
C ALA A 21 -0.43 10.50 -2.86
N ASP A 22 -0.06 11.57 -2.17
CA ASP A 22 1.30 11.82 -1.72
C ASP A 22 1.57 11.16 -0.34
N TYR A 23 0.56 10.56 0.32
CA TYR A 23 0.72 9.90 1.62
C TYR A 23 1.27 8.48 1.49
N VAL A 24 2.60 8.39 1.30
CA VAL A 24 3.35 7.15 1.04
C VAL A 24 3.07 6.01 2.04
N PRO A 25 2.99 6.24 3.37
CA PRO A 25 2.74 5.16 4.33
C PRO A 25 1.43 4.39 4.09
N ALA A 26 0.39 5.07 3.54
CA ALA A 26 -0.88 4.42 3.25
C ALA A 26 -0.76 3.35 2.15
N TYR A 27 0.16 3.49 1.19
CA TYR A 27 0.38 2.47 0.17
C TYR A 27 0.94 1.18 0.78
N LEU A 28 1.91 1.28 1.69
CA LEU A 28 2.50 0.10 2.35
C LEU A 28 1.44 -0.63 3.21
N MET A 29 0.72 0.11 4.03
CA MET A 29 -0.33 -0.45 4.90
C MET A 29 -1.46 -1.10 4.09
N TYR A 30 -1.88 -0.45 3.00
CA TYR A 30 -2.93 -0.97 2.16
C TYR A 30 -2.49 -2.23 1.40
N ALA A 31 -1.26 -2.24 0.87
CA ALA A 31 -0.70 -3.43 0.25
C ALA A 31 -0.58 -4.60 1.24
N GLN A 32 -0.15 -4.36 2.48
CA GLN A 32 -0.12 -5.40 3.53
C GLN A 32 -1.51 -5.95 3.86
N LEU A 33 -2.54 -5.11 3.90
CA LEU A 33 -3.93 -5.55 4.04
C LEU A 33 -4.32 -6.46 2.86
N LEU A 34 -4.10 -6.01 1.63
CA LEU A 34 -4.43 -6.77 0.42
C LEU A 34 -3.71 -8.12 0.37
N THR A 35 -2.42 -8.17 0.77
CA THR A 35 -1.66 -9.42 0.87
C THR A 35 -2.26 -10.39 1.89
N ARG A 36 -2.70 -9.90 3.07
CA ARG A 36 -3.37 -10.73 4.08
C ARG A 36 -4.70 -11.29 3.58
N GLU A 37 -5.40 -10.51 2.77
CA GLU A 37 -6.65 -10.91 2.10
C GLU A 37 -6.41 -11.74 0.82
N SER A 38 -5.18 -12.20 0.56
CA SER A 38 -4.80 -12.95 -0.66
C SER A 38 -5.05 -12.21 -1.99
N ARG A 39 -5.22 -10.88 -1.95
CA ARG A 39 -5.41 -9.99 -3.11
C ARG A 39 -4.07 -9.48 -3.65
N THR A 40 -3.15 -10.41 -3.91
CA THR A 40 -1.75 -10.11 -4.25
C THR A 40 -1.60 -9.24 -5.50
N ALA A 41 -2.43 -9.44 -6.53
CA ALA A 41 -2.37 -8.62 -7.75
C ALA A 41 -2.67 -7.14 -7.47
N GLU A 42 -3.66 -6.86 -6.63
CA GLU A 42 -3.97 -5.49 -6.22
C GLU A 42 -2.88 -4.92 -5.31
N ALA A 43 -2.33 -5.72 -4.39
CA ALA A 43 -1.22 -5.31 -3.54
C ALA A 43 -0.02 -4.82 -4.37
N ARG A 44 0.34 -5.54 -5.44
CA ARG A 44 1.41 -5.13 -6.37
C ARG A 44 1.14 -3.78 -7.03
N GLN A 45 -0.10 -3.57 -7.50
CA GLN A 45 -0.47 -2.30 -8.12
C GLN A 45 -0.38 -1.13 -7.13
N ILE A 46 -0.84 -1.34 -5.89
CA ILE A 46 -0.73 -0.34 -4.83
C ILE A 46 0.74 -0.05 -4.51
N LEU A 47 1.60 -1.07 -4.44
CA LEU A 47 3.03 -0.88 -4.20
C LEU A 47 3.71 -0.11 -5.32
N SER A 48 3.44 -0.44 -6.58
CA SER A 48 3.97 0.31 -7.73
C SER A 48 3.58 1.79 -7.69
N ASN A 49 2.32 2.09 -7.36
CA ASN A 49 1.86 3.47 -7.19
C ASN A 49 2.57 4.17 -6.03
N GLY A 50 2.74 3.48 -4.89
CA GLY A 50 3.46 4.00 -3.73
C GLY A 50 4.92 4.31 -4.03
N ILE A 51 5.61 3.45 -4.79
CA ILE A 51 7.01 3.63 -5.19
C ILE A 51 7.16 4.90 -6.03
N ALA A 52 6.23 5.14 -6.96
CA ALA A 52 6.21 6.36 -7.75
C ALA A 52 5.97 7.60 -6.88
N ALA A 53 5.04 7.54 -5.92
CA ALA A 53 4.78 8.63 -4.98
C ALA A 53 5.99 8.92 -4.07
N ALA A 54 6.65 7.88 -3.54
CA ALA A 54 7.86 7.99 -2.74
C ALA A 54 9.02 8.60 -3.53
N ALA A 55 9.23 8.15 -4.77
CA ALA A 55 10.24 8.68 -5.66
C ALA A 55 10.01 10.18 -5.96
N LYS A 56 8.76 10.57 -6.25
CA LYS A 56 8.38 11.98 -6.47
C LYS A 56 8.67 12.85 -5.24
N LYS A 57 8.49 12.30 -4.03
CA LYS A 57 8.79 12.99 -2.76
C LYS A 57 10.26 12.97 -2.35
N GLY A 58 11.09 12.15 -3.01
CA GLY A 58 12.47 11.92 -2.59
C GLY A 58 12.58 11.08 -1.30
N ASP A 59 11.53 10.37 -0.91
CA ASP A 59 11.51 9.53 0.28
C ASP A 59 12.11 8.15 -0.01
N GLN A 60 13.44 8.06 0.06
CA GLN A 60 14.17 6.84 -0.24
C GLN A 60 13.89 5.71 0.76
N HIS A 61 13.62 6.06 2.01
CA HIS A 61 13.33 5.07 3.04
C HIS A 61 12.00 4.36 2.74
N ALA A 62 10.93 5.14 2.58
CA ALA A 62 9.62 4.58 2.26
C ALA A 62 9.62 3.86 0.90
N ARG A 63 10.37 4.37 -0.10
CA ARG A 63 10.54 3.67 -1.38
C ARG A 63 11.13 2.28 -1.18
N SER A 64 12.17 2.16 -0.36
CA SER A 64 12.85 0.89 -0.10
C SER A 64 11.93 -0.11 0.60
N GLU A 65 11.10 0.34 1.55
CA GLU A 65 10.11 -0.53 2.22
C GLU A 65 9.05 -1.06 1.24
N LEU A 66 8.57 -0.21 0.32
CA LEU A 66 7.60 -0.61 -0.69
C LEU A 66 8.21 -1.58 -1.72
N GLU A 67 9.45 -1.33 -2.16
CA GLU A 67 10.20 -2.22 -3.05
C GLU A 67 10.47 -3.60 -2.40
N ALA A 68 10.80 -3.62 -1.11
CA ALA A 68 11.00 -4.85 -0.35
C ALA A 68 9.72 -5.70 -0.31
N LEU A 69 8.58 -5.11 0.06
CA LEU A 69 7.31 -5.84 0.07
C LEU A 69 6.92 -6.29 -1.34
N LEU A 70 7.12 -5.46 -2.37
CA LEU A 70 6.82 -5.85 -3.76
C LEU A 70 7.64 -7.08 -4.19
N THR A 71 8.90 -7.13 -3.80
CA THR A 71 9.80 -8.26 -4.06
C THR A 71 9.34 -9.52 -3.33
N GLU A 72 8.86 -9.41 -2.08
CA GLU A 72 8.31 -10.53 -1.32
C GLU A 72 7.05 -11.15 -1.96
N LEU A 73 6.28 -10.36 -2.72
CA LEU A 73 5.10 -10.85 -3.41
C LEU A 73 5.41 -11.69 -4.66
N GLY A 74 6.66 -11.67 -5.16
CA GLY A 74 7.18 -12.52 -6.25
C GLY A 74 6.86 -12.05 -7.66
#